data_AF-A0A1X6N322-F1
#
_entry.id   AF-A0A1X6N322-F1
#
_cell.length_a   1.000
_cell.length_b   1.000
_cell.length_c   1.000
_cell.angle_alpha   90.00
_cell.angle_beta   90.00
_cell.angle_gamma   90.00
#
_symmetry.space_group_name_H-M   'P 1'
#
loop_
_entity.id
_entity.type
_entity.pdbx_description
1 polymer ?
#
loop_
_entity_poly.entity_id
_entity_poly.type
_entity_poly.pdbx_seq_one_letter_code
_entity_poly.pdbx_strand_id
1 'polypeptide(L)'
;RLAEDSGVQVGVLEAGYFHLGDPIVDIPGMRQKHNFSYDWGFVTTTQPNAGGRNISLPRGKMLGGSSGINGMATNRASRVEYDTWSEFAPENDWTWDGLLPYFKK
;
A
#
# COMPACT_ATOMS: atom_id res chain seq x y z
N ARG A 1 -10.55 7.18 12.90
CA ARG A 1 -9.20 6.57 13.10
C ARG A 1 -8.76 6.80 14.56
N LEU A 2 -7.82 6.01 15.10
CA LEU A 2 -7.49 6.03 16.54
C LEU A 2 -7.11 7.41 17.07
N ALA A 3 -6.28 8.16 16.33
CA ALA A 3 -5.81 9.49 16.74
C ALA A 3 -6.86 10.62 16.64
N GLU A 4 -8.07 10.35 16.14
CA GLU A 4 -9.17 11.34 16.16
C GLU A 4 -9.76 11.51 17.56
N ASP A 5 -9.60 10.51 18.43
CA ASP A 5 -10.01 10.58 19.83
C ASP A 5 -8.90 11.25 20.66
N SER A 6 -9.20 12.43 21.22
CA SER A 6 -8.29 13.20 22.08
C SER A 6 -7.85 12.47 23.36
N GLY A 7 -8.57 11.43 23.78
CA GLY A 7 -8.20 10.57 24.89
C GLY A 7 -7.17 9.50 24.55
N VAL A 8 -6.83 9.32 23.27
CA VAL A 8 -5.95 8.24 22.77
C VAL A 8 -4.63 8.82 22.25
N GLN A 9 -3.52 8.37 22.83
CA GLN A 9 -2.17 8.68 22.32
C GLN A 9 -1.70 7.58 21.36
N VAL A 10 -1.32 7.96 20.14
CA VAL A 10 -0.87 7.03 19.10
C VAL A 10 0.60 7.29 18.78
N GLY A 11 1.42 6.24 18.87
CA GLY A 11 2.81 6.24 18.38
C GLY A 11 2.91 5.47 17.06
N VAL A 12 3.69 5.98 16.13
CA VAL A 12 4.01 5.30 14.86
C VAL A 12 5.52 5.12 14.77
N LEU A 13 5.95 3.89 14.53
CA LEU A 13 7.35 3.56 14.22
C LEU A 13 7.45 3.26 12.74
N GLU A 14 8.29 4.02 12.05
CA GLU A 14 8.58 3.88 10.62
C GLU A 14 10.08 3.67 10.44
N ALA A 15 10.46 2.72 9.58
CA ALA A 15 11.86 2.36 9.36
C ALA A 15 12.56 3.31 8.36
N GLY A 16 11.79 3.98 7.50
CA GLY A 16 12.27 4.94 6.54
C GLY A 16 12.18 6.40 7.02
N TYR A 17 12.51 7.32 6.11
CA TYR A 17 12.51 8.76 6.39
C TYR A 17 11.14 9.41 6.17
N PHE A 18 10.95 10.56 6.81
CA PHE A 18 9.83 11.45 6.54
C PHE A 18 10.21 12.41 5.40
N HIS A 19 9.96 12.00 4.15
CA HIS A 19 10.30 12.73 2.91
C HIS A 19 9.39 13.94 2.65
N LEU A 20 9.20 14.80 3.65
CA LEU A 20 8.36 16.00 3.52
C LEU A 20 9.01 17.02 2.57
N GLY A 21 8.29 17.42 1.51
CA GLY A 21 8.78 18.41 0.54
C GLY A 21 9.76 17.84 -0.49
N ASP A 22 9.82 16.51 -0.63
CA ASP A 22 10.69 15.84 -1.59
C ASP A 22 9.99 15.75 -2.97
N PRO A 23 10.52 16.41 -4.02
CA PRO A 23 9.91 16.38 -5.35
C PRO A 23 9.75 14.99 -5.96
N ILE A 24 10.59 14.01 -5.58
CA ILE A 24 10.48 12.64 -6.09
C ILE A 24 9.21 11.95 -5.58
N VAL A 25 8.74 12.33 -4.38
CA VAL A 25 7.54 11.79 -3.75
C VAL A 25 6.32 12.65 -4.08
N ASP A 26 6.47 13.97 -4.00
CA ASP A 26 5.37 14.93 -4.07
C ASP A 26 4.93 15.24 -5.51
N ILE A 27 5.81 15.05 -6.51
CA ILE A 27 5.48 15.29 -7.92
C ILE A 27 5.15 13.96 -8.60
N PRO A 28 3.88 13.72 -8.97
CA PRO A 28 3.39 12.51 -9.66
C PRO A 28 4.33 11.88 -10.71
N GLY A 29 4.85 12.73 -11.61
CA GLY A 29 5.66 12.28 -12.76
C GLY A 29 7.13 12.00 -12.43
N MET A 30 7.62 12.37 -11.24
CA MET A 30 9.03 12.23 -10.86
C MET A 30 9.35 10.93 -10.14
N ARG A 31 8.34 10.08 -9.92
CA ARG A 31 8.44 8.81 -9.24
C ARG A 31 9.58 7.95 -9.78
N GLN A 32 10.54 7.62 -8.92
CA GLN A 32 11.66 6.75 -9.26
C GLN A 32 11.35 5.28 -8.94
N LYS A 33 11.80 4.37 -9.81
CA LYS A 33 11.85 2.93 -9.51
C LYS A 33 13.27 2.57 -9.08
N HIS A 34 13.40 1.58 -8.19
CA HIS A 34 14.70 1.02 -7.78
C HIS A 34 15.63 2.02 -7.07
N ASN A 35 15.07 2.98 -6.36
CA ASN A 35 15.83 3.87 -5.49
C ASN A 35 15.77 3.37 -4.05
N PHE A 36 16.87 2.79 -3.55
CA PHE A 36 16.97 2.20 -2.21
C PHE A 36 16.81 3.22 -1.07
N SER A 37 16.86 4.52 -1.35
CA SER A 37 16.51 5.56 -0.37
C SER A 37 15.00 5.59 -0.04
N TYR A 38 14.16 5.10 -0.97
CA TYR A 38 12.69 5.09 -0.86
C TYR A 38 12.10 3.68 -0.90
N ASP A 39 12.89 2.68 -1.27
CA ASP A 39 12.46 1.30 -1.52
C ASP A 39 13.29 0.33 -0.67
N TRP A 40 12.65 -0.68 -0.09
CA TRP A 40 13.33 -1.78 0.57
C TRP A 40 14.23 -2.58 -0.37
N GLY A 41 13.97 -2.54 -1.68
CA GLY A 41 14.81 -3.20 -2.67
C GLY A 41 14.65 -4.72 -2.69
N PHE A 42 13.49 -5.22 -2.26
CA PHE A 42 13.23 -6.65 -2.26
C PHE A 42 13.23 -7.23 -3.67
N VAL A 43 13.64 -8.48 -3.75
CA VAL A 43 13.59 -9.30 -4.95
C VAL A 43 12.97 -10.64 -4.62
N THR A 44 12.24 -11.24 -5.56
CA THR A 44 11.78 -12.62 -5.40
C THR A 44 12.97 -13.58 -5.34
N THR A 45 12.75 -14.79 -4.82
CA THR A 45 13.60 -15.93 -5.16
C THR A 45 13.56 -16.21 -6.67
N THR A 46 14.43 -17.08 -7.17
CA THR A 46 14.45 -17.49 -8.58
C THR A 46 13.10 -18.05 -9.00
N GLN A 47 12.49 -17.46 -10.04
CA GLN A 47 11.17 -17.86 -10.52
C GLN A 47 11.30 -18.79 -11.73
N PRO A 48 11.10 -20.12 -11.58
CA PRO A 48 11.28 -21.08 -12.67
C PRO A 48 10.33 -20.79 -13.85
N ASN A 49 9.08 -20.42 -13.54
CA ASN A 49 8.06 -20.09 -14.52
C ASN A 49 8.18 -18.67 -15.10
N ALA A 50 9.20 -17.91 -14.70
CA ALA A 50 9.52 -16.61 -15.28
C ALA A 50 10.94 -16.60 -15.87
N GLY A 51 11.40 -17.74 -16.40
CA GLY A 51 12.71 -17.88 -17.05
C GLY A 51 13.88 -17.90 -16.07
N GLY A 52 13.66 -18.31 -14.82
CA GLY A 52 14.71 -18.34 -13.80
C GLY A 52 15.13 -16.95 -13.30
N ARG A 53 14.29 -15.92 -13.47
CA ARG A 53 14.61 -14.56 -13.05
C ARG A 53 14.29 -14.34 -11.56
N ASN A 54 15.08 -13.48 -10.91
CA ASN A 54 14.67 -12.78 -9.70
C ASN A 54 13.94 -11.49 -10.13
N ILE A 55 12.73 -11.28 -9.63
CA ILE A 55 11.88 -10.16 -10.02
C ILE A 55 11.92 -9.12 -8.91
N SER A 56 12.11 -7.85 -9.27
CA SER A 56 12.05 -6.75 -8.30
C SER A 56 10.65 -6.61 -7.70
N LEU A 57 10.57 -6.47 -6.38
CA LEU A 57 9.36 -6.29 -5.60
C LEU A 57 9.44 -4.97 -4.83
N PRO A 58 9.18 -3.82 -5.50
CA PRO A 58 9.33 -2.52 -4.86
C PRO A 58 8.35 -2.36 -3.69
N ARG A 59 8.87 -1.97 -2.53
CA ARG A 59 8.12 -1.69 -1.30
C ARG A 59 8.62 -0.40 -0.68
N GLY A 60 7.73 0.57 -0.50
CA GLY A 60 8.12 1.86 0.05
C GLY A 60 8.69 1.73 1.47
N LYS A 61 9.84 2.37 1.70
CA LYS A 61 10.55 2.46 2.97
C LYS A 61 10.63 3.93 3.39
N MET A 62 9.50 4.46 3.85
CA MET A 62 9.32 5.85 4.28
C MET A 62 7.96 6.04 4.92
N LEU A 63 7.72 7.19 5.55
CA LEU A 63 6.38 7.54 6.01
C LEU A 63 5.40 7.58 4.82
N GLY A 64 4.27 6.88 4.95
CA GLY A 64 3.32 6.62 3.85
C GLY A 64 3.58 5.28 3.14
N GLY A 65 4.78 4.72 3.26
CA GLY A 65 5.13 3.41 2.71
C GLY A 65 4.97 3.35 1.20
N SER A 66 4.32 2.29 0.70
CA SER A 66 4.16 2.11 -0.74
C SER A 66 3.25 3.15 -1.40
N SER A 67 2.44 3.92 -0.65
CA SER A 67 1.60 4.96 -1.26
C SER A 67 2.41 6.10 -1.86
N GLY A 68 3.56 6.46 -1.28
CA GLY A 68 4.41 7.51 -1.84
C GLY A 68 5.38 7.05 -2.94
N ILE A 69 5.40 5.76 -3.29
CA ILE A 69 6.14 5.26 -4.47
C ILE A 69 5.24 4.61 -5.53
N ASN A 70 3.91 4.64 -5.35
CA ASN A 70 2.97 4.04 -6.29
C ASN A 70 2.65 4.97 -7.48
N GLY A 71 1.86 4.49 -8.43
CA GLY A 71 1.44 5.29 -9.60
C GLY A 71 0.20 6.16 -9.37
N MET A 72 -0.26 6.31 -8.13
CA MET A 72 -1.48 7.02 -7.70
C MET A 72 -2.79 6.60 -8.39
N ALA A 73 -2.79 5.45 -9.06
CA ALA A 73 -4.02 4.87 -9.59
C ALA A 73 -4.97 4.59 -8.41
N THR A 74 -6.19 5.12 -8.51
CA THR A 74 -7.28 4.84 -7.58
C THR A 74 -8.34 4.03 -8.31
N ASN A 75 -8.50 2.79 -7.88
CA ASN A 75 -9.51 1.88 -8.40
C ASN A 75 -9.95 0.96 -7.26
N ARG A 76 -11.14 0.41 -7.41
CA ARG A 76 -11.68 -0.61 -6.51
C ARG A 76 -11.77 -1.92 -7.29
N ALA A 77 -11.77 -3.03 -6.56
CA ALA A 77 -12.08 -4.32 -7.15
C ALA A 77 -13.56 -4.37 -7.57
N SER A 78 -13.93 -5.39 -8.33
CA SER A 78 -15.34 -5.66 -8.63
C SER A 78 -16.11 -6.10 -7.39
N ARG A 79 -17.44 -5.97 -7.42
CA ARG A 79 -18.32 -6.45 -6.34
C ARG A 79 -18.04 -7.92 -5.98
N VAL A 80 -17.92 -8.78 -6.99
CA VAL A 80 -17.69 -10.23 -6.81
C VAL A 80 -16.42 -10.49 -6.00
N GLU A 81 -15.34 -9.75 -6.25
CA GLU A 81 -14.08 -9.96 -5.52
C GLU A 81 -14.20 -9.65 -4.02
N TYR A 82 -14.96 -8.61 -3.64
CA TYR A 82 -15.23 -8.32 -2.24
C TYR A 82 -16.22 -9.31 -1.62
N ASP A 83 -17.29 -9.66 -2.34
CA ASP A 83 -18.27 -10.63 -1.84
C ASP A 83 -17.60 -11.99 -1.59
N THR A 84 -16.63 -12.40 -2.42
CA THR A 84 -15.81 -13.59 -2.17
C THR A 84 -14.99 -13.51 -0.88
N TRP A 85 -14.59 -12.32 -0.39
CA TRP A 85 -13.87 -12.21 0.89
C TRP A 85 -14.74 -12.66 2.07
N SER A 86 -16.06 -12.47 1.98
CA SER A 86 -17.00 -12.92 3.01
C SER A 86 -17.04 -14.44 3.16
N GLU A 87 -16.63 -15.20 2.13
CA GLU A 87 -16.51 -16.66 2.21
C GLU A 87 -15.36 -17.09 3.13
N PHE A 88 -14.31 -16.26 3.27
CA PHE A 88 -13.14 -16.56 4.09
C PHE A 88 -13.18 -15.93 5.48
N ALA A 89 -13.98 -14.88 5.67
CA ALA A 89 -14.13 -14.15 6.92
C ALA A 89 -15.60 -13.77 7.18
N PRO A 90 -16.49 -14.77 7.33
CA PRO A 90 -17.94 -14.56 7.35
C PRO A 90 -18.44 -13.74 8.55
N GLU A 91 -17.69 -13.70 9.65
CA GLU A 91 -17.97 -12.87 10.82
C GLU A 91 -17.80 -11.37 10.58
N ASN A 92 -17.21 -10.98 9.45
CA ASN A 92 -16.92 -9.61 9.10
C ASN A 92 -17.72 -9.20 7.83
N ASP A 93 -18.20 -7.96 7.81
CA ASP A 93 -18.94 -7.42 6.65
C ASP A 93 -18.00 -6.92 5.54
N TRP A 94 -17.16 -7.81 5.00
CA TRP A 94 -16.25 -7.52 3.88
C TRP A 94 -16.92 -7.62 2.50
N THR A 95 -18.25 -7.62 2.45
CA THR A 95 -19.00 -7.57 1.20
C THR A 95 -18.84 -6.21 0.51
N TRP A 96 -19.18 -6.10 -0.78
CA TRP A 96 -19.19 -4.80 -1.44
C TRP A 96 -20.08 -3.79 -0.72
N ASP A 97 -21.28 -4.21 -0.32
CA ASP A 97 -22.24 -3.30 0.33
C ASP A 97 -21.77 -2.88 1.73
N GLY A 98 -21.10 -3.78 2.47
CA GLY A 98 -20.47 -3.48 3.75
C GLY A 98 -19.30 -2.49 3.64
N LEU A 99 -18.52 -2.58 2.56
CA LEU A 99 -17.33 -1.74 2.34
C LEU A 99 -17.64 -0.41 1.63
N LEU A 100 -18.74 -0.33 0.85
CA LEU A 100 -19.09 0.85 0.07
C LEU A 100 -19.16 2.15 0.90
N PRO A 101 -19.70 2.18 2.13
CA PRO A 101 -19.67 3.37 2.97
C PRO A 101 -18.24 3.85 3.28
N TYR A 102 -17.29 2.93 3.47
CA TYR A 102 -15.88 3.27 3.74
C TYR A 102 -15.17 3.75 2.49
N PHE A 103 -15.53 3.20 1.33
CA PHE A 103 -14.99 3.65 0.07
C PHE A 103 -15.43 5.07 -0.30
N LYS A 104 -16.63 5.50 0.13
CA LYS A 104 -17.18 6.84 -0.12
C LYS A 104 -16.70 7.91 0.86
N LYS A 105 -16.10 7.51 2.00
CA LYS A 105 -15.46 8.42 2.95
C LYS A 105 -14.11 8.87 2.40
#